data_AF-X0TT46-F1
#
_entry.id   AF-X0TT46-F1
#
_cell.length_a   1.000
_cell.length_b   1.000
_cell.length_c   1.000
_cell.angle_alpha   90.00
_cell.angle_beta   90.00
_cell.angle_gamma   90.00
#
_symmetry.space_group_name_H-M   'P 1'
#
loop_
_entity.id
_entity.type
_entity.pdbx_description
1 polymer ?
#
loop_
_entity_poly.entity_id
_entity_poly.type
_entity_poly.pdbx_seq_one_letter_code
_entity_poly.pdbx_strand_id
1 'polypeptide(L)'
;GHYVCAGVDGPLIGHGGHVGLIDDPIKNREAAESKVTRQKCVEWYRSTFRTSMEQRGRILMLTTRWHTDDLEGHCIKMMENTKGGDHWKIISFPAIFEDGPYIHPDDPRKPGEALWPWKKNERELEALRVEGGSYNWASMWQQQPAPPGGSRIKRSWLQVIDRTEVPIDLVWVRFWDLAVTERANSGL
;
A
#
# COMPACT_ATOMS: atom_id res chain seq x y z
N GLY A 1 19.02 2.94 -28.65
CA GLY A 1 18.71 3.06 -27.21
C GLY A 1 19.58 2.09 -26.44
N HIS A 2 19.80 2.34 -25.15
CA HIS A 2 20.49 1.43 -24.25
C HIS A 2 19.56 1.11 -23.07
N TYR A 3 19.85 0.04 -22.34
CA TYR A 3 19.11 -0.36 -21.15
C TYR A 3 20.09 -0.60 -20.01
N VAL A 4 19.71 -0.21 -18.80
CA VAL A 4 20.53 -0.34 -17.58
C VAL A 4 19.70 -1.08 -16.53
N CYS A 5 20.27 -2.15 -15.99
CA CYS A 5 19.72 -2.88 -14.85
C CYS A 5 20.50 -2.52 -13.59
N ALA A 6 19.79 -2.25 -12.50
CA ALA A 6 20.37 -2.14 -11.17
C ALA A 6 19.36 -2.63 -10.13
N GLY A 7 19.86 -3.18 -9.03
CA GLY A 7 19.02 -3.39 -7.84
C GLY A 7 18.77 -2.09 -7.08
N VAL A 8 17.94 -2.16 -6.05
CA VAL A 8 17.86 -1.10 -5.04
C VAL A 8 19.28 -0.86 -4.47
N ASP A 9 19.65 0.41 -4.30
CA ASP A 9 21.01 0.88 -3.96
C ASP A 9 22.07 0.72 -5.07
N GLY A 10 21.70 0.23 -6.26
CA GLY A 10 22.60 0.12 -7.40
C GLY A 10 22.80 1.46 -8.15
N PRO A 11 23.88 1.59 -8.95
CA PRO A 11 24.23 2.83 -9.62
C PRO A 11 23.35 3.07 -10.85
N LEU A 12 22.47 4.07 -10.76
CA LEU A 12 21.70 4.58 -11.91
C LEU A 12 22.14 5.99 -12.34
N ILE A 13 22.82 6.72 -11.44
CA ILE A 13 23.24 8.11 -11.68
C ILE A 13 24.12 8.19 -12.93
N GLY A 14 23.88 9.21 -13.76
CA GLY A 14 24.58 9.41 -15.02
C GLY A 14 23.95 8.70 -16.23
N HIS A 15 22.92 7.87 -16.00
CA HIS A 15 22.18 7.18 -17.06
C HIS A 15 20.75 7.75 -17.15
N GLY A 16 20.56 8.74 -18.01
CA GLY A 16 19.27 9.39 -18.25
C GLY A 16 18.19 8.43 -18.75
N GLY A 17 17.11 8.27 -17.97
CA GLY A 17 16.00 7.36 -18.27
C GLY A 17 14.79 8.07 -18.89
N HIS A 18 14.37 7.63 -20.08
CA HIS A 18 13.06 8.03 -20.66
C HIS A 18 11.92 7.16 -20.14
N VAL A 19 12.23 5.89 -19.83
CA VAL A 19 11.30 4.91 -19.24
C VAL A 19 12.02 4.22 -18.09
N GLY A 20 11.45 4.30 -16.91
CA GLY A 20 11.94 3.64 -15.70
C GLY A 20 10.98 2.52 -15.30
N LEU A 21 11.52 1.35 -15.01
CA LEU A 21 10.77 0.21 -14.50
C LEU A 21 11.26 -0.10 -13.09
N ILE A 22 10.33 -0.23 -12.15
CA ILE A 22 10.60 -0.71 -10.79
C ILE A 22 9.80 -2.00 -10.61
N ASP A 23 10.51 -3.09 -10.32
CA ASP A 23 9.93 -4.41 -10.09
C ASP A 23 10.22 -4.82 -8.64
N ASP A 24 9.16 -5.03 -7.86
CA ASP A 24 9.19 -5.51 -6.46
C ASP A 24 10.41 -5.02 -5.64
N PRO A 25 10.48 -3.72 -5.27
CA PRO A 25 11.67 -3.16 -4.63
C PRO A 25 11.86 -3.64 -3.18
N ILE A 26 10.89 -4.38 -2.63
CA ILE A 26 10.96 -5.04 -1.32
C ILE A 26 10.82 -6.55 -1.52
N LYS A 27 11.86 -7.29 -1.11
CA LYS A 27 11.99 -8.73 -1.42
C LYS A 27 10.98 -9.65 -0.71
N ASN A 28 10.58 -9.34 0.52
CA ASN A 28 9.76 -10.22 1.34
C ASN A 28 9.15 -9.50 2.55
N ARG A 29 8.29 -10.20 3.29
CA ARG A 29 7.63 -9.71 4.52
C ARG A 29 8.63 -9.18 5.56
N GLU A 30 9.70 -9.91 5.84
CA GLU A 30 10.71 -9.49 6.83
C GLU A 30 11.31 -8.12 6.48
N ALA A 31 11.71 -7.95 5.21
CA ALA A 31 12.19 -6.67 4.69
C ALA A 31 11.10 -5.59 4.74
N ALA A 32 9.86 -5.94 4.46
CA ALA A 32 8.73 -5.02 4.53
C ALA A 32 8.43 -4.54 5.95
N GLU A 33 8.63 -5.35 6.98
CA GLU A 33 8.41 -4.94 8.38
C GLU A 33 9.57 -4.11 8.94
N SER A 34 10.76 -4.21 8.35
CA SER A 34 11.89 -3.34 8.68
C SER A 34 11.66 -1.90 8.22
N LYS A 35 11.43 -0.98 9.18
CA LYS A 35 11.34 0.46 8.92
C LYS A 35 12.58 0.99 8.19
N VAL A 36 13.76 0.50 8.58
CA VAL A 36 15.04 0.89 7.97
C VAL A 36 15.05 0.48 6.49
N THR A 37 14.60 -0.73 6.16
CA THR A 37 14.57 -1.21 4.77
C THR A 37 13.57 -0.41 3.93
N ARG A 38 12.37 -0.14 4.45
CA ARG A 38 11.38 0.71 3.76
C ARG A 38 11.94 2.11 3.49
N GLN A 39 12.58 2.72 4.49
CA GLN A 39 13.19 4.05 4.35
C GLN A 39 14.33 4.07 3.34
N LYS A 40 15.20 3.04 3.33
CA LYS A 40 16.25 2.90 2.33
C LYS A 40 15.69 2.82 0.91
N CYS A 41 14.63 2.03 0.70
CA CYS A 41 13.97 1.93 -0.59
C CYS A 41 13.40 3.29 -1.06
N VAL A 42 12.74 4.01 -0.17
CA VAL A 42 12.25 5.38 -0.44
C VAL A 42 13.40 6.35 -0.75
N GLU A 43 14.49 6.29 0.02
CA GLU A 43 15.64 7.17 -0.19
C GLU A 43 16.35 6.88 -1.50
N TRP A 44 16.54 5.60 -1.86
CA TRP A 44 17.06 5.19 -3.15
C TRP A 44 16.19 5.73 -4.30
N TYR A 45 14.85 5.62 -4.18
CA TYR A 45 13.95 6.18 -5.18
C TYR A 45 14.16 7.69 -5.35
N ARG A 46 14.21 8.43 -4.24
CA ARG A 46 14.31 9.90 -4.25
C ARG A 46 15.65 10.42 -4.74
N SER A 47 16.74 9.84 -4.25
CA SER A 47 18.10 10.32 -4.47
C SER A 47 18.73 9.81 -5.76
N THR A 48 18.32 8.62 -6.21
CA THR A 48 19.00 7.89 -7.28
C THR A 48 18.06 7.60 -8.46
N PHE A 49 16.97 6.87 -8.24
CA PHE A 49 16.11 6.45 -9.35
C PHE A 49 15.42 7.64 -10.02
N ARG A 50 14.72 8.46 -9.23
CA ARG A 50 13.90 9.57 -9.72
C ARG A 50 14.72 10.69 -10.33
N THR A 51 15.92 10.95 -9.80
CA THR A 51 16.88 11.96 -10.29
C THR A 51 17.59 11.53 -11.57
N SER A 52 17.67 10.22 -11.84
CA SER A 52 18.21 9.70 -13.09
C SER A 52 17.20 9.76 -14.26
N MET A 53 15.94 10.11 -14.00
CA MET A 53 14.92 10.22 -15.04
C MET A 53 14.97 11.57 -15.77
N GLU A 54 14.74 11.53 -17.09
CA GLU A 54 14.66 12.72 -17.94
C GLU A 54 13.40 13.57 -17.64
N GLN A 55 13.38 14.84 -18.06
CA GLN A 55 12.30 15.81 -17.79
C GLN A 55 10.89 15.36 -18.21
N ARG A 56 10.79 14.37 -19.11
CA ARG A 56 9.53 13.78 -19.57
C ARG A 56 9.48 12.27 -19.41
N GLY A 57 10.35 11.74 -18.55
CA GLY A 57 10.42 10.33 -18.22
C GLY A 57 9.07 9.79 -17.72
N ARG A 58 8.85 8.50 -17.95
CA ARG A 58 7.70 7.76 -17.41
C ARG A 58 8.20 6.64 -16.52
N ILE A 59 7.53 6.43 -15.40
CA ILE A 59 7.86 5.38 -14.44
C ILE A 59 6.69 4.41 -14.39
N LEU A 60 6.98 3.12 -14.55
CA LEU A 60 6.05 2.02 -14.28
C LEU A 60 6.58 1.26 -13.07
N MET A 61 5.76 1.16 -12.03
CA MET A 61 6.04 0.36 -10.84
C MET A 61 5.12 -0.87 -10.86
N LEU A 62 5.72 -2.05 -10.86
CA LEU A 62 5.03 -3.34 -10.78
C LEU A 62 5.43 -3.99 -9.48
N THR A 63 4.55 -3.96 -8.48
CA THR A 63 4.96 -4.30 -7.12
C THR A 63 3.86 -4.98 -6.32
N THR A 64 4.29 -5.74 -5.33
CA THR A 64 3.47 -6.25 -4.24
C THR A 64 3.37 -5.17 -3.16
N ARG A 65 2.15 -4.77 -2.80
CA ARG A 65 1.92 -3.85 -1.68
C ARG A 65 2.13 -4.60 -0.37
N TRP A 66 3.20 -4.26 0.36
CA TRP A 66 3.56 -4.99 1.59
C TRP A 66 3.14 -4.25 2.85
N HIS A 67 3.25 -2.92 2.88
CA HIS A 67 3.07 -2.10 4.07
C HIS A 67 2.49 -0.74 3.69
N THR A 68 1.80 -0.05 4.60
CA THR A 68 1.27 1.31 4.34
C THR A 68 2.34 2.39 4.13
N ASP A 69 3.60 2.04 4.37
CA ASP A 69 4.80 2.91 4.31
C ASP A 69 5.87 2.30 3.39
N ASP A 70 5.46 1.42 2.47
CA ASP A 70 6.30 1.00 1.35
C ASP A 70 6.53 2.17 0.37
N LEU A 71 7.34 1.95 -0.67
CA LEU A 71 7.69 2.99 -1.65
C LEU A 71 6.44 3.59 -2.32
N GLU A 72 5.49 2.72 -2.63
CA GLU A 72 4.21 3.04 -3.26
C GLU A 72 3.35 3.84 -2.29
N GLY A 73 3.28 3.42 -1.02
CA GLY A 73 2.63 4.18 0.05
C GLY A 73 3.22 5.58 0.20
N HIS A 74 4.54 5.72 0.10
CA HIS A 74 5.19 7.03 0.06
C HIS A 74 4.77 7.85 -1.17
N CYS A 75 4.80 7.26 -2.36
CA CYS A 75 4.40 7.93 -3.61
C CYS A 75 2.94 8.40 -3.59
N ILE A 76 2.03 7.57 -3.08
CA ILE A 76 0.60 7.92 -2.90
C ILE A 76 0.47 9.10 -1.95
N LYS A 77 1.12 9.05 -0.77
CA LYS A 77 1.09 10.16 0.20
C LYS A 77 1.65 11.45 -0.40
N MET A 78 2.71 11.38 -1.21
CA MET A 78 3.26 12.56 -1.87
C MET A 78 2.28 13.14 -2.90
N MET A 79 1.64 12.31 -3.71
CA MET A 79 0.60 12.73 -4.66
C MET A 79 -0.60 13.39 -3.96
N GLU A 80 -1.04 12.85 -2.82
CA GLU A 80 -2.18 13.38 -2.05
C GLU A 80 -1.85 14.70 -1.34
N ASN A 81 -0.62 14.84 -0.83
CA ASN A 81 -0.25 15.96 0.07
C ASN A 81 0.55 17.07 -0.61
N THR A 82 0.94 16.94 -1.89
CA THR A 82 1.75 17.94 -2.58
C THR A 82 1.14 18.38 -3.91
N LYS A 83 1.15 19.69 -4.18
CA LYS A 83 0.61 20.27 -5.42
C LYS A 83 1.53 20.15 -6.64
N GLY A 84 2.76 19.67 -6.47
CA GLY A 84 3.77 19.59 -7.53
C GLY A 84 4.57 18.29 -7.54
N GLY A 85 4.12 17.27 -6.80
CA GLY A 85 4.70 15.93 -6.83
C GLY A 85 4.28 15.17 -8.09
N ASP A 86 4.88 14.00 -8.28
CA ASP A 86 4.48 13.10 -9.36
C ASP A 86 3.02 12.64 -9.16
N HIS A 87 2.26 12.61 -10.26
CA HIS A 87 0.90 12.09 -10.29
C HIS A 87 0.91 10.64 -10.76
N TRP A 88 0.37 9.76 -9.93
CA TRP A 88 0.33 8.32 -10.19
C TRP A 88 -1.06 7.89 -10.66
N LYS A 89 -1.10 7.18 -11.78
CA LYS A 89 -2.25 6.35 -12.12
C LYS A 89 -2.07 5.00 -11.43
N ILE A 90 -2.88 4.74 -10.42
CA ILE A 90 -2.81 3.49 -9.64
C ILE A 90 -3.82 2.52 -10.24
N ILE A 91 -3.38 1.29 -10.48
CA ILE A 91 -4.22 0.20 -10.99
C ILE A 91 -3.97 -1.01 -10.11
N SER A 92 -5.03 -1.52 -9.50
CA SER A 92 -4.99 -2.69 -8.63
C SER A 92 -5.85 -3.81 -9.19
N PHE A 93 -5.28 -5.02 -9.18
CA PHE A 93 -5.95 -6.26 -9.54
C PHE A 93 -5.85 -7.22 -8.35
N PRO A 94 -6.79 -7.16 -7.38
CA PRO A 94 -6.76 -8.05 -6.23
C PRO A 94 -7.05 -9.49 -6.66
N ALA A 95 -6.48 -10.44 -5.92
CA ALA A 95 -6.55 -11.86 -6.20
C ALA A 95 -7.98 -12.40 -6.21
N ILE A 96 -8.81 -11.91 -5.28
CA ILE A 96 -10.27 -12.03 -5.29
C ILE A 96 -10.80 -10.63 -5.54
N PHE A 97 -11.74 -10.48 -6.47
CA PHE A 97 -12.34 -9.18 -6.75
C PHE A 97 -13.16 -8.70 -5.54
N GLU A 98 -12.83 -7.51 -5.04
CA GLU A 98 -13.55 -6.74 -4.03
C GLU A 98 -13.53 -5.28 -4.51
N ASP A 99 -14.63 -4.53 -4.32
CA ASP A 99 -14.65 -3.09 -4.64
C ASP A 99 -13.61 -2.33 -3.81
N GLY A 100 -12.95 -1.35 -4.42
CA GLY A 100 -11.89 -0.57 -3.78
C GLY A 100 -11.48 0.66 -4.57
N PRO A 101 -10.70 1.57 -3.96
CA PRO A 101 -10.39 2.88 -4.53
C PRO A 101 -9.51 2.82 -5.80
N TYR A 102 -8.79 1.73 -6.02
CA TYR A 102 -7.83 1.58 -7.11
C TYR A 102 -8.14 0.43 -8.07
N ILE A 103 -9.36 -0.13 -7.99
CA ILE A 103 -9.81 -1.17 -8.89
C ILE A 103 -9.89 -0.61 -10.31
N HIS A 104 -9.44 -1.40 -11.28
CA HIS A 104 -9.55 -1.00 -12.68
C HIS A 104 -11.03 -0.91 -13.08
N PRO A 105 -11.49 0.19 -13.70
CA PRO A 105 -12.92 0.37 -14.02
C PRO A 105 -13.46 -0.67 -15.01
N ASP A 106 -12.59 -1.19 -15.87
CA ASP A 106 -12.94 -2.21 -16.87
C ASP A 106 -12.66 -3.65 -16.39
N ASP A 107 -12.46 -3.89 -15.09
CA ASP A 107 -12.36 -5.25 -14.56
C ASP A 107 -13.74 -5.94 -14.67
N PRO A 108 -13.89 -7.00 -15.48
CA PRO A 108 -15.20 -7.59 -15.75
C PRO A 108 -15.69 -8.52 -14.64
N ARG A 109 -14.86 -8.76 -13.61
CA ARG A 109 -15.13 -9.72 -12.54
C ARG A 109 -16.21 -9.23 -11.59
N LYS A 110 -16.96 -10.18 -11.02
CA LYS A 110 -17.90 -9.94 -9.94
C LYS A 110 -17.22 -10.11 -8.57
N PRO A 111 -17.74 -9.47 -7.51
CA PRO A 111 -17.27 -9.68 -6.14
C PRO A 111 -17.15 -11.17 -5.80
N GLY A 112 -15.98 -11.58 -5.34
CA GLY A 112 -15.67 -12.98 -5.01
C GLY A 112 -14.96 -13.78 -6.11
N GLU A 113 -14.89 -13.29 -7.35
CA GLU A 113 -14.23 -14.02 -8.44
C GLU A 113 -12.70 -13.87 -8.40
N ALA A 114 -12.00 -14.99 -8.65
CA ALA A 114 -10.53 -15.00 -8.71
C ALA A 114 -10.00 -14.25 -9.95
N LEU A 115 -8.84 -13.60 -9.83
CA LEU A 115 -8.19 -12.88 -10.93
C LEU A 115 -7.80 -13.81 -12.08
N TRP A 116 -7.19 -14.94 -11.73
CA TRP A 116 -6.77 -15.96 -12.69
C TRP A 116 -7.18 -17.34 -12.17
N PRO A 117 -8.46 -17.73 -12.33
CA PRO A 117 -8.99 -18.99 -11.79
C PRO A 117 -8.22 -20.24 -12.27
N TRP A 118 -7.62 -20.18 -13.46
CA TRP A 118 -6.79 -21.26 -14.01
C TRP A 118 -5.42 -21.42 -13.33
N LYS A 119 -4.94 -20.40 -12.61
CA LYS A 119 -3.68 -20.43 -11.85
C LYS A 119 -3.93 -20.66 -10.37
N LYS A 120 -4.93 -19.98 -9.82
CA LYS A 120 -5.44 -20.16 -8.46
C LYS A 120 -6.93 -19.85 -8.44
N ASN A 121 -7.75 -20.87 -8.21
CA ASN A 121 -9.19 -20.67 -8.04
C ASN A 121 -9.52 -20.16 -6.63
N GLU A 122 -10.79 -19.84 -6.41
CA GLU A 122 -11.31 -19.27 -5.16
C GLU A 122 -11.03 -20.17 -3.95
N ARG A 123 -11.12 -21.49 -4.12
CA ARG A 123 -10.85 -22.46 -3.04
C ARG A 123 -9.37 -22.44 -2.64
N GLU A 124 -8.46 -22.39 -3.60
CA GLU A 124 -7.01 -22.32 -3.35
C GLU A 124 -6.63 -20.98 -2.73
N LEU A 125 -7.23 -19.89 -3.19
CA LEU A 125 -7.06 -18.55 -2.64
C LEU A 125 -7.56 -18.47 -1.19
N GLU A 126 -8.69 -19.09 -0.88
CA GLU A 126 -9.19 -19.18 0.50
C GLU A 126 -8.24 -19.98 1.40
N ALA A 127 -7.69 -21.10 0.91
CA ALA A 127 -6.68 -21.86 1.67
C ALA A 127 -5.42 -21.01 1.96
N LEU A 128 -4.94 -20.23 0.98
CA LEU A 128 -3.82 -19.30 1.16
C LEU A 128 -4.15 -18.16 2.13
N ARG A 129 -5.39 -17.68 2.13
CA ARG A 129 -5.86 -16.68 3.09
C ARG A 129 -5.84 -17.21 4.52
N VAL A 130 -6.29 -18.45 4.72
CA VAL A 130 -6.29 -19.11 6.04
C VAL A 130 -4.87 -19.31 6.53
N GLU A 131 -3.99 -19.87 5.69
CA GLU A 131 -2.59 -20.15 6.04
C GLU A 131 -1.79 -18.87 6.32
N GLY A 132 -1.88 -17.88 5.42
CA GLY A 132 -1.11 -16.64 5.52
C GLY A 132 -1.64 -15.66 6.56
N GLY A 133 -2.88 -15.84 7.03
CA GLY A 133 -3.56 -14.91 7.92
C GLY A 133 -4.02 -13.61 7.24
N SER A 134 -4.89 -12.88 7.92
CA SER A 134 -5.57 -11.68 7.39
C SER A 134 -4.61 -10.56 7.00
N TYR A 135 -3.52 -10.37 7.75
CA TYR A 135 -2.54 -9.33 7.51
C TYR A 135 -1.78 -9.54 6.20
N ASN A 136 -1.22 -10.74 5.98
CA ASN A 136 -0.53 -11.07 4.72
C ASN A 136 -1.50 -11.11 3.55
N TRP A 137 -2.71 -11.63 3.75
CA TRP A 137 -3.75 -11.63 2.73
C TRP A 137 -4.08 -10.22 2.24
N ALA A 138 -4.37 -9.32 3.19
CA ALA A 138 -4.76 -7.94 2.89
C ALA A 138 -3.70 -7.22 2.06
N SER A 139 -2.42 -7.37 2.41
CA SER A 139 -1.36 -6.70 1.67
C SER A 139 -1.01 -7.42 0.35
N MET A 140 -0.58 -8.69 0.40
CA MET A 140 0.02 -9.37 -0.76
C MET A 140 -1.00 -9.71 -1.84
N TRP A 141 -2.18 -10.17 -1.43
CA TRP A 141 -3.17 -10.72 -2.35
C TRP A 141 -4.24 -9.71 -2.71
N GLN A 142 -4.63 -8.86 -1.77
CA GLN A 142 -5.66 -7.84 -1.98
C GLN A 142 -5.09 -6.45 -2.28
N GLN A 143 -3.77 -6.25 -2.17
CA GLN A 143 -3.10 -4.96 -2.39
C GLN A 143 -3.59 -3.82 -1.49
N GLN A 144 -4.09 -4.17 -0.29
CA GLN A 144 -4.64 -3.27 0.72
C GLN A 144 -3.88 -3.47 2.05
N PRO A 145 -2.61 -3.04 2.14
CA PRO A 145 -1.85 -3.13 3.39
C PRO A 145 -2.55 -2.30 4.48
N ALA A 146 -2.59 -2.84 5.70
CA ALA A 146 -3.10 -2.16 6.88
C ALA A 146 -2.00 -2.08 7.96
N PRO A 147 -2.06 -1.17 8.92
CA PRO A 147 -1.12 -1.16 10.05
C PRO A 147 -1.19 -2.47 10.85
N PRO A 148 -0.06 -2.96 11.40
CA PRO A 148 -0.07 -4.07 12.34
C PRO A 148 -1.01 -3.79 13.53
N GLY A 149 -1.92 -4.73 13.83
CA GLY A 149 -2.95 -4.56 14.88
C GLY A 149 -4.18 -3.74 14.45
N GLY A 150 -4.16 -3.12 13.27
CA GLY A 150 -5.33 -2.51 12.66
C GLY A 150 -6.32 -3.59 12.22
N SER A 151 -7.29 -3.91 13.06
CA SER A 151 -8.41 -4.75 12.64
C SER A 151 -9.14 -4.04 11.50
N ARG A 152 -9.34 -4.71 10.35
CA ARG A 152 -10.32 -4.26 9.34
C ARG A 152 -11.69 -4.27 10.03
N ILE A 153 -12.14 -3.12 10.53
CA ILE A 153 -13.53 -2.97 10.98
C ILE A 153 -14.38 -3.17 9.74
N LYS A 154 -15.08 -4.31 9.65
CA LYS A 154 -16.01 -4.53 8.56
C LYS A 154 -17.22 -3.65 8.82
N ARG A 155 -17.71 -2.96 7.79
CA ARG A 155 -18.96 -2.19 7.90
C ARG A 155 -20.11 -3.06 8.42
N SER A 156 -20.14 -4.35 8.06
CA SER A 156 -21.13 -5.32 8.53
C SER A 156 -21.06 -5.64 10.03
N TRP A 157 -19.97 -5.27 10.72
CA TRP A 157 -19.87 -5.41 12.17
C TRP A 157 -20.57 -4.27 12.91
N LEU A 158 -20.82 -3.15 12.23
CA LEU A 158 -21.47 -1.99 12.80
C LEU A 158 -22.96 -2.03 12.42
N GLN A 159 -23.82 -2.21 13.42
CA GLN A 159 -25.26 -2.04 13.23
C GLN A 159 -25.56 -0.54 13.21
N VAL A 160 -26.09 -0.05 12.09
CA VAL A 160 -26.66 1.30 12.03
C VAL A 160 -28.07 1.20 12.61
N ILE A 161 -28.26 1.77 13.79
CA ILE A 161 -29.56 1.89 14.45
C ILE A 161 -30.16 3.26 14.14
N ASP A 162 -31.47 3.31 13.89
CA ASP A 162 -32.16 4.60 13.76
C ASP A 162 -32.15 5.30 15.12
N ARG A 163 -32.05 6.63 15.11
CA ARG A 163 -32.06 7.44 16.33
C ARG A 163 -33.34 7.23 17.15
N THR A 164 -34.46 6.91 16.52
CA THR A 164 -35.73 6.63 17.20
C THR A 164 -35.74 5.28 17.92
N GLU A 165 -34.81 4.38 17.60
CA GLU A 165 -34.69 3.04 18.19
C GLU A 165 -33.68 3.00 19.36
N VAL A 166 -32.99 4.11 19.62
CA VAL A 166 -32.02 4.22 20.72
C VAL A 166 -32.77 4.30 22.06
N PRO A 167 -32.48 3.45 23.05
CA PRO A 167 -33.08 3.51 24.38
C PRO A 167 -32.94 4.91 25.02
N ILE A 168 -34.00 5.36 25.70
CA ILE A 168 -34.07 6.73 26.24
C ILE A 168 -33.14 6.96 27.44
N ASP A 169 -32.68 5.88 28.06
CA ASP A 169 -31.86 5.83 29.28
C ASP A 169 -30.36 5.58 29.00
N LEU A 170 -29.92 5.77 27.75
CA LEU A 170 -28.54 5.53 27.36
C LEU A 170 -27.59 6.65 27.80
N VAL A 171 -26.47 6.27 28.41
CA VAL A 171 -25.39 7.22 28.77
C VAL A 171 -24.42 7.33 27.60
N TRP A 172 -24.34 8.53 27.02
CA TRP A 172 -23.37 8.84 25.97
C TRP A 172 -22.01 9.13 26.57
N VAL A 173 -21.02 8.30 26.24
CA VAL A 173 -19.63 8.54 26.62
C VAL A 173 -18.84 8.86 25.36
N ARG A 174 -18.01 9.91 25.44
CA ARG A 174 -17.00 10.22 24.44
C ARG A 174 -15.65 10.26 25.13
N PHE A 175 -14.70 9.49 24.61
CA PHE A 175 -13.32 9.53 25.07
C PHE A 175 -12.43 10.04 23.93
N TRP A 176 -11.40 10.80 24.30
CA TRP A 176 -10.37 11.27 23.39
C TRP A 176 -9.04 10.78 23.92
N ASP A 177 -8.31 10.00 23.12
CA ASP A 177 -6.93 9.64 23.43
C ASP A 177 -6.01 10.79 23.00
N LEU A 178 -5.54 11.55 23.99
CA LEU A 178 -4.61 12.66 23.79
C LEU A 178 -3.18 12.15 24.04
N ALA A 179 -2.62 11.43 23.08
CA ALA A 179 -1.20 11.11 23.09
C ALA A 179 -0.37 12.34 22.67
N VAL A 180 -0.15 13.27 23.60
CA VAL A 180 0.86 14.33 23.48
C VAL A 180 2.05 13.94 24.35
N THR A 181 3.16 13.53 23.73
CA THR A 181 4.43 13.36 24.44
C THR A 181 5.17 14.70 24.48
N GLU A 182 5.34 15.26 25.68
CA GLU A 182 6.32 16.32 25.88
C GLU A 182 7.73 15.77 25.64
N ARG A 183 8.47 16.42 24.72
CA ARG A 183 9.92 16.21 24.63
C ARG A 183 10.55 16.76 25.90
N ALA A 184 11.09 15.87 26.74
CA ALA A 184 12.02 16.28 27.78
C ALA A 184 13.26 16.90 27.13
N ASN A 185 13.43 18.21 27.27
CA ASN A 185 14.70 18.89 27.01
C ASN A 185 15.72 18.42 28.06
N SER A 186 16.63 17.53 27.68
CA SER A 186 17.86 17.28 28.44
C SER A 186 18.87 18.36 28.06
N GLY A 187 18.86 19.47 28.79
CA GLY A 187 19.93 20.45 28.81
C GLY A 187 20.56 20.48 30.20
N LEU A 188 21.74 19.88 30.33
CA LEU A 188 22.86 20.29 31.17
C LEU A 188 24.14 19.86 30.47
#